data_AF-A0A661ENF0-F1
#
_entry.id   AF-A0A661ENF0-F1
#
_cell.length_a   1.000
_cell.length_b   1.000
_cell.length_c   1.000
_cell.angle_alpha   90.00
_cell.angle_beta   90.00
_cell.angle_gamma   90.00
#
_symmetry.space_group_name_H-M   'P 1'
#
loop_
_entity.id
_entity.type
_entity.pdbx_description
1 polymer ?
#
loop_
_entity_poly.entity_id
_entity_poly.type
_entity_poly.pdbx_seq_one_letter_code
_entity_poly.pdbx_strand_id
1 'polypeptide(L)'
;MKSFRLLLGCYLLSLAFGVQSAAVNFVPQVEFEVDYVDNIDLAKSGGRDDLVAQINPEFLLEVASSRIEVQADYRLQNLVYTSYSDLNETYQQFHGNAAVDIIPSKLKLNSIASYDQQ
;
A
#
# COMPACT_ATOMS: atom_id res chain seq x y z
N MET A 1 25.19 -11.31 1.03
CA MET A 1 24.02 -10.49 0.64
C MET A 1 24.37 -9.03 0.91
N LYS A 2 24.50 -8.20 -0.14
CA LYS A 2 24.71 -6.75 -0.01
C LYS A 2 23.59 -6.08 -0.78
N SER A 3 22.51 -5.72 -0.08
CA SER A 3 21.39 -4.95 -0.61
C SER A 3 21.77 -3.47 -0.65
N PHE A 4 21.66 -2.83 -1.81
CA PHE A 4 21.87 -1.39 -1.95
C PHE A 4 20.49 -0.73 -2.06
N ARG A 5 20.05 -0.11 -0.96
CA ARG A 5 18.73 0.52 -0.84
C ARG A 5 18.80 1.97 -1.30
N LEU A 6 18.07 2.33 -2.35
CA LEU A 6 17.91 3.71 -2.77
C LEU A 6 16.46 4.15 -2.49
N LEU A 7 16.23 4.79 -1.36
CA LEU A 7 14.93 5.39 -1.03
C LEU A 7 14.77 6.71 -1.80
N LEU A 8 13.96 6.72 -2.85
CA LEU A 8 13.61 7.93 -3.58
C LEU A 8 12.18 8.35 -3.20
N GLY A 9 12.07 9.22 -2.19
CA GLY A 9 10.78 9.78 -1.76
C GLY A 9 10.31 10.89 -2.71
N CYS A 10 9.34 10.60 -3.57
CA CYS A 10 8.68 11.61 -4.40
C CYS A 10 7.41 12.11 -3.69
N TYR A 11 7.47 13.30 -3.08
CA TYR A 11 6.31 13.97 -2.50
C TYR A 11 5.45 14.59 -3.63
N LEU A 12 4.26 14.04 -3.86
CA LEU A 12 3.26 14.64 -4.76
C LEU A 12 2.55 15.80 -4.04
N LEU A 13 2.60 16.98 -4.65
CA LEU A 13 2.03 18.23 -4.17
C LEU A 13 0.49 18.18 -4.21
N SER A 14 -0.17 18.05 -3.06
CA SER A 14 -1.64 18.05 -2.98
C SER A 14 -2.20 19.47 -3.02
N LEU A 15 -3.00 19.77 -4.04
CA LEU A 15 -3.84 20.98 -4.12
C LEU A 15 -4.99 20.87 -3.10
N ALA A 16 -4.90 21.60 -1.98
CA ALA A 16 -5.96 21.68 -0.99
C ALA A 16 -7.04 22.69 -1.44
N PHE A 17 -8.19 22.20 -1.88
CA PHE A 17 -9.41 23.02 -1.95
C PHE A 17 -10.13 22.93 -0.59
N GLY A 18 -10.19 24.06 0.11
CA GLY A 18 -10.86 24.17 1.40
C GLY A 18 -12.38 24.09 1.26
N VAL A 19 -12.96 22.99 1.74
CA VAL A 19 -14.36 22.90 2.14
C VAL A 19 -14.38 22.53 3.61
N GLN A 20 -15.08 23.32 4.43
CA GLN A 20 -15.27 23.03 5.85
C GLN A 20 -16.25 21.86 6.00
N SER A 21 -15.78 20.63 5.75
CA SER A 21 -16.59 19.41 5.74
C SER A 21 -15.69 18.19 5.96
N ALA A 22 -15.68 17.66 7.19
CA ALA A 22 -14.81 16.57 7.66
C ALA A 22 -13.30 16.83 7.43
N ALA A 23 -12.47 16.65 8.46
CA ALA A 23 -11.03 16.61 8.23
C ALA A 23 -10.73 15.29 7.50
N VAL A 24 -10.57 15.36 6.17
CA VAL A 24 -10.13 14.25 5.34
C VAL A 24 -8.64 14.43 5.10
N ASN A 25 -7.84 13.48 5.60
CA ASN A 25 -6.43 13.36 5.31
C ASN A 25 -6.24 12.14 4.42
N PHE A 26 -5.79 12.36 3.19
CA PHE A 26 -5.49 11.30 2.24
C PHE A 26 -4.04 11.44 1.81
N VAL A 27 -3.23 10.43 2.14
CA VAL A 27 -1.79 10.39 1.88
C VAL A 27 -1.51 9.28 0.88
N PRO A 28 -1.47 9.60 -0.43
CA PRO A 28 -1.02 8.64 -1.42
C PRO A 28 0.50 8.53 -1.41
N GLN A 29 1.01 7.32 -1.58
CA GLN A 29 2.43 7.03 -1.70
C GLN A 29 2.67 6.00 -2.79
N VAL A 30 3.83 6.08 -3.43
CA VAL A 30 4.30 5.08 -4.39
C VAL A 30 5.75 4.79 -4.05
N GLU A 31 6.05 3.53 -3.76
CA GLU A 31 7.41 3.04 -3.57
C GLU A 31 7.86 2.31 -4.83
N PHE A 32 9.12 2.51 -5.20
CA PHE A 32 9.76 1.84 -6.32
C PHE A 32 11.09 1.27 -5.88
N GLU A 33 11.31 -0.03 -6.14
CA GLU A 33 12.54 -0.74 -5.82
C GLU A 33 12.97 -1.57 -7.04
N VAL A 34 14.29 -1.72 -7.22
CA VAL A 34 14.84 -2.55 -8.30
C VAL A 34 16.00 -3.34 -7.71
N ASP A 35 15.88 -4.64 -7.76
CA ASP A 35 16.87 -5.58 -7.24
C ASP A 35 17.43 -6.46 -8.35
N TYR A 36 18.74 -6.69 -8.32
CA TYR A 36 19.36 -7.76 -9.09
C TYR A 36 19.47 -9.00 -8.21
N VAL A 37 18.76 -10.05 -8.58
CA VAL A 37 18.69 -11.30 -7.82
C VAL A 37 19.46 -12.37 -8.57
N ASP A 38 20.51 -12.94 -7.98
CA ASP A 38 21.44 -13.86 -8.66
C ASP A 38 21.06 -15.35 -8.54
N ASN A 39 19.98 -15.68 -7.82
CA ASN A 39 19.54 -17.06 -7.59
C ASN A 39 18.02 -17.12 -7.33
N ILE A 40 17.22 -16.90 -8.38
CA ILE A 40 15.75 -16.92 -8.27
C ILE A 40 15.21 -18.33 -7.99
N ASP A 41 15.93 -19.37 -8.44
CA ASP A 41 15.54 -20.75 -8.22
C ASP A 41 16.73 -21.56 -7.70
N LEU A 42 16.70 -21.90 -6.40
CA LEU A 42 17.69 -22.75 -5.73
C LEU A 42 17.71 -24.19 -6.30
N ALA A 43 16.69 -24.62 -7.04
CA ALA A 43 16.55 -26.01 -7.49
C ALA A 43 17.28 -26.34 -8.79
N LYS A 44 17.76 -25.36 -9.57
CA LYS A 44 18.44 -25.60 -10.86
C LYS A 44 19.94 -25.38 -10.75
N SER A 45 20.73 -26.39 -11.14
CA SER A 45 22.19 -26.27 -11.17
C SER A 45 22.60 -25.17 -12.17
N GLY A 46 23.24 -24.11 -11.68
CA GLY A 46 23.73 -22.99 -12.47
C GLY A 46 23.22 -21.62 -12.02
N GLY A 47 22.19 -21.56 -11.18
CA GLY A 47 21.57 -20.29 -10.75
C GLY A 47 20.87 -19.58 -11.91
N ARG A 48 19.82 -18.82 -11.62
CA ARG A 48 19.20 -17.91 -12.59
C ARG A 48 19.22 -16.53 -11.96
N ASP A 49 19.75 -15.57 -12.71
CA ASP A 49 19.70 -14.17 -12.36
C ASP A 49 18.52 -13.48 -13.03
N ASP A 50 18.01 -12.43 -12.40
CA ASP A 50 17.11 -11.48 -13.05
C ASP A 50 17.20 -10.11 -12.37
N LEU A 51 16.73 -9.12 -13.10
CA LEU A 51 16.36 -7.84 -12.55
C LEU A 51 14.88 -7.91 -12.14
N VAL A 52 14.60 -7.64 -10.87
CA VAL A 52 13.25 -7.60 -10.31
C VAL A 52 12.93 -6.15 -10.00
N ALA A 53 11.92 -5.61 -10.67
CA ALA A 53 11.38 -4.29 -10.36
C ALA A 53 10.13 -4.44 -9.49
N GLN A 54 10.03 -3.59 -8.48
CA GLN A 54 8.91 -3.56 -7.57
C GLN A 54 8.27 -2.17 -7.60
N ILE A 55 6.95 -2.13 -7.78
CA ILE A 55 6.16 -0.90 -7.74
C ILE A 55 5.04 -1.11 -6.72
N ASN A 56 5.06 -0.32 -5.65
CA ASN A 56 4.10 -0.42 -4.55
C ASN A 56 3.30 0.88 -4.39
N PRO A 57 2.19 1.07 -5.13
CA PRO A 57 1.23 2.11 -4.80
C PRO A 57 0.55 1.79 -3.46
N GLU A 58 0.42 2.79 -2.62
CA GLU A 58 -0.25 2.68 -1.33
C GLU A 58 -0.96 3.98 -0.97
N PHE A 59 -1.90 3.90 -0.05
CA PHE A 59 -2.51 5.09 0.54
C PHE A 59 -2.83 4.90 2.01
N LEU A 60 -2.86 6.03 2.72
CA LEU A 60 -3.52 6.17 4.01
C LEU A 60 -4.69 7.14 3.87
N LEU A 61 -5.84 6.78 4.42
CA LEU A 61 -7.03 7.60 4.51
C LEU A 61 -7.44 7.74 5.97
N GLU A 62 -7.52 8.96 6.46
CA GLU A 62 -8.11 9.30 7.75
C GLU A 62 -9.25 10.29 7.51
N VAL A 63 -10.42 9.99 8.04
CA VAL A 63 -11.57 10.88 8.03
C VAL A 63 -12.00 11.11 9.48
N ALA A 64 -11.96 12.36 9.93
CA ALA A 64 -12.43 12.75 11.24
C ALA A 64 -13.51 13.83 11.12
N SER A 65 -14.70 13.53 11.65
CA SER A 65 -15.82 14.45 11.73
C SER A 65 -16.56 14.28 13.06
N SER A 66 -17.62 15.05 13.27
CA SER A 66 -18.42 14.97 14.49
C SER A 66 -19.18 13.66 14.69
N ARG A 67 -19.36 12.85 13.64
CA ARG A 67 -20.12 11.59 13.68
C ARG A 67 -19.45 10.41 12.99
N ILE A 68 -18.38 10.65 12.25
CA ILE A 68 -17.70 9.65 11.43
C ILE A 68 -16.22 9.74 11.74
N GLU A 69 -15.65 8.59 12.05
CA GLU A 69 -14.21 8.35 12.16
C GLU A 69 -13.88 7.17 11.24
N VAL A 70 -12.96 7.37 10.30
CA VAL A 70 -12.48 6.31 9.40
C VAL A 70 -10.97 6.36 9.41
N GLN A 71 -10.35 5.20 9.51
CA GLN A 71 -8.94 5.01 9.18
C GLN A 71 -8.86 3.81 8.24
N ALA A 72 -8.16 3.98 7.12
CA ALA A 72 -7.96 2.92 6.16
C ALA A 72 -6.59 3.05 5.51
N ASP A 73 -5.91 1.94 5.36
CA ASP A 73 -4.66 1.82 4.64
C ASP A 73 -4.76 0.70 3.60
N TYR A 74 -4.07 0.90 2.50
CA TYR A 74 -4.02 -0.04 1.40
C TYR A 74 -2.64 -0.03 0.78
N ARG A 75 -2.12 -1.21 0.46
CA ARG A 75 -0.88 -1.40 -0.27
C ARG A 75 -1.08 -2.42 -1.38
N LEU A 76 -0.68 -2.05 -2.59
CA LEU A 76 -0.62 -2.93 -3.75
C LEU A 76 0.85 -3.17 -4.08
N GLN A 77 1.38 -4.35 -3.80
CA GLN A 77 2.74 -4.71 -4.16
C GLN A 77 2.75 -5.43 -5.51
N ASN A 78 3.55 -4.93 -6.46
CA ASN A 78 3.75 -5.58 -7.76
C ASN A 78 5.22 -5.96 -7.92
N LEU A 79 5.49 -7.23 -8.19
CA LEU A 79 6.81 -7.76 -8.53
C LEU A 79 6.87 -8.05 -10.03
N VAL A 80 7.85 -7.46 -10.72
CA VAL A 80 8.03 -7.58 -12.17
C VAL A 80 9.44 -8.11 -12.44
N TYR A 81 9.49 -9.33 -12.95
CA TYR A 81 10.69 -10.03 -13.37
C TYR A 81 10.98 -9.72 -14.84
N THR A 82 12.16 -9.19 -15.15
CA THR A 82 12.47 -8.77 -16.53
C THR A 82 12.65 -9.95 -17.49
N SER A 83 13.14 -11.09 -16.99
CA SER A 83 13.45 -12.28 -17.77
C SER A 83 12.44 -13.40 -17.57
N TYR A 84 11.67 -13.38 -16.49
CA TYR A 84 10.74 -14.45 -16.08
C TYR A 84 9.36 -13.91 -15.71
N SER A 85 8.61 -13.39 -16.69
CA SER A 85 7.30 -12.77 -16.44
C SER A 85 6.23 -13.71 -15.89
N ASP A 86 6.44 -15.02 -15.99
CA ASP A 86 5.62 -16.06 -15.35
C ASP A 86 5.73 -16.06 -13.82
N LEU A 87 6.77 -15.42 -13.28
CA LEU A 87 6.98 -15.20 -11.85
C LEU A 87 6.44 -13.84 -11.37
N ASN A 88 5.83 -13.05 -12.24
CA ASN A 88 5.24 -11.78 -11.83
C ASN A 88 4.10 -12.03 -10.85
N GLU A 89 4.15 -11.34 -9.71
CA GLU A 89 3.15 -11.47 -8.66
C GLU A 89 2.63 -10.11 -8.21
N THR A 90 1.36 -10.10 -7.81
CA THR A 90 0.70 -8.94 -7.24
C THR A 90 0.08 -9.35 -5.92
N TYR A 91 0.45 -8.66 -4.86
CA TYR A 91 -0.11 -8.84 -3.52
C TYR A 91 -0.89 -7.60 -3.11
N GLN A 92 -2.03 -7.80 -2.45
CA GLN A 92 -2.84 -6.72 -1.91
C GLN A 92 -3.02 -6.86 -0.42
N GLN A 93 -2.88 -5.74 0.28
CA GLN A 93 -3.05 -5.60 1.71
C GLN A 93 -3.98 -4.43 1.96
N PHE A 94 -5.03 -4.65 2.72
CA PHE A 94 -6.00 -3.63 3.11
C PHE A 94 -6.32 -3.79 4.58
N HIS A 95 -6.29 -2.68 5.32
CA HIS A 95 -6.83 -2.60 6.66
C HIS A 95 -7.72 -1.37 6.77
N GLY A 96 -8.85 -1.50 7.44
CA GLY A 96 -9.76 -0.38 7.63
C GLY A 96 -10.65 -0.55 8.83
N ASN A 97 -10.81 0.55 9.57
CA ASN A 97 -11.77 0.69 10.65
C ASN A 97 -12.64 1.93 10.42
N ALA A 98 -13.92 1.80 10.72
CA ALA A 98 -14.87 2.89 10.64
C ALA A 98 -15.79 2.88 11.86
N ALA A 99 -16.01 4.05 12.45
CA ALA A 99 -16.99 4.29 13.49
C ALA A 99 -17.96 5.39 13.03
N VAL A 100 -19.26 5.12 13.15
CA VAL A 100 -20.32 6.04 12.74
C VAL A 100 -21.36 6.17 13.85
N ASP A 101 -21.57 7.39 14.34
CA ASP A 101 -22.69 7.73 15.22
C ASP A 101 -23.98 7.85 14.39
N ILE A 102 -24.72 6.75 14.29
CA ILE A 102 -26.03 6.70 13.62
C ILE A 102 -27.03 7.61 14.36
N ILE A 103 -27.07 7.51 15.69
CA ILE A 103 -27.86 8.40 16.55
C ILE A 103 -26.90 9.03 17.55
N PRO A 104 -26.72 10.37 17.54
CA PRO A 104 -25.77 11.04 18.41
C PRO A 104 -25.90 10.61 19.87
N SER A 105 -24.79 10.15 20.45
CA SER A 105 -24.68 9.69 21.84
C SER A 105 -25.58 8.52 22.23
N LYS A 106 -26.24 7.84 21.28
CA LYS A 106 -27.16 6.72 21.56
C LYS A 106 -26.86 5.45 20.79
N LEU A 107 -26.45 5.57 19.53
CA LEU A 107 -26.18 4.42 18.67
C LEU A 107 -24.95 4.69 17.81
N LYS A 108 -23.91 3.88 18.03
CA LYS A 108 -22.68 3.87 17.26
C LYS A 108 -22.52 2.53 16.56
N LEU A 109 -22.19 2.56 15.27
CA LEU A 109 -21.80 1.40 14.47
C LEU A 109 -20.29 1.42 14.31
N ASN A 110 -19.65 0.29 14.59
CA ASN A 110 -18.23 0.08 14.33
C ASN A 110 -18.07 -1.03 13.28
N SER A 111 -17.15 -0.84 12.36
CA SER A 111 -16.80 -1.79 11.31
C SER A 111 -15.30 -1.92 11.22
N ILE A 112 -14.83 -3.16 11.04
CA ILE A 112 -13.43 -3.48 10.78
C ILE A 112 -13.42 -4.38 9.54
N ALA A 113 -12.52 -4.10 8.61
CA ALA A 113 -12.28 -4.90 7.43
C ALA A 113 -10.77 -5.07 7.25
N SER A 114 -10.34 -6.29 6.96
CA SER A 114 -8.95 -6.61 6.68
C SER A 114 -8.88 -7.61 5.54
N TYR A 115 -7.93 -7.41 4.64
CA TYR A 115 -7.61 -8.35 3.58
C TYR A 115 -6.10 -8.39 3.42
N ASP A 116 -5.52 -9.57 3.56
CA ASP A 116 -4.10 -9.81 3.34
C ASP A 116 -3.96 -11.00 2.40
N GLN A 117 -3.37 -10.76 1.24
CA GLN A 117 -3.00 -11.80 0.31
C GLN A 117 -1.59 -12.32 0.65
N GLN A 118 -1.48 -13.64 0.82
CA GLN A 118 -0.21 -14.36 0.96
C GLN A 118 0.30 -14.85 -0.39
#